data_AF-A0A8J4NCA2-F1
#
_entry.id   AF-A0A8J4NCA2-F1
#
_cell.length_a   1.000
_cell.length_b   1.000
_cell.length_c   1.000
_cell.angle_alpha   90.00
_cell.angle_beta   90.00
_cell.angle_gamma   90.00
#
_symmetry.space_group_name_H-M   'P 1'
#
loop_
_entity.id
_entity.type
_entity.pdbx_description
1 polymer ?
#
loop_
_entity_poly.entity_id
_entity_poly.type
_entity_poly.pdbx_seq_one_letter_code
_entity_poly.pdbx_strand_id
1 'polypeptide(L)'
;MCSHWVLLAFCCLGQLCADQSLKPQIAAPQLASNNPTLTTVALEKPFCMFDSSLHPNKSYIIYLYTMKESASAISSLVTDNSSKPLDSTFQQTSGGQLGPYKAALFNVPNCASPPKLADVGDVNKVSDVLKQYLFRVGDDGTCLYDPNFLAVCNPPLAPDTTYRFKYVLLDSTEGIMKDQTLWSDPIKTRKVKLPLKIDTWPGRRSGDMIVITSILSVLVFLLLAGFLASVSSAVMGSEGSSAETRSVSQTTQQSEPRPQLSSE
;
A
#
# COMPACT_ATOMS: atom_id res chain seq x y z
N MET A 1 -32.46 29.45 -42.77
CA MET A 1 -31.72 29.03 -41.55
C MET A 1 -31.62 27.51 -41.52
N CYS A 2 -30.54 26.89 -42.04
CA CYS A 2 -30.45 25.42 -42.09
C CYS A 2 -29.00 24.88 -42.25
N SER A 3 -28.01 25.42 -41.52
CA SER A 3 -26.59 25.07 -41.74
C SER A 3 -25.73 24.94 -40.46
N HIS A 4 -26.33 24.74 -39.29
CA HIS A 4 -25.59 24.60 -38.01
C HIS A 4 -25.85 23.27 -37.28
N TRP A 5 -26.91 22.53 -37.62
CA TRP A 5 -27.21 21.24 -36.99
C TRP A 5 -26.35 20.08 -37.54
N VAL A 6 -25.92 20.15 -38.81
CA VAL A 6 -25.13 19.07 -39.45
C VAL A 6 -23.69 18.99 -38.91
N LEU A 7 -23.06 20.14 -38.64
CA LEU A 7 -21.69 20.20 -38.11
C LEU A 7 -21.58 19.65 -36.68
N LEU A 8 -22.56 19.94 -35.82
CA LEU A 8 -22.60 19.43 -34.45
C LEU A 8 -22.77 17.91 -34.39
N ALA A 9 -23.58 17.32 -35.28
CA ALA A 9 -23.72 15.87 -35.38
C ALA A 9 -22.41 15.18 -35.79
N PHE A 10 -21.68 15.76 -36.75
CA PHE A 10 -20.40 15.19 -37.22
C PHE A 10 -19.28 15.26 -36.16
N CYS A 11 -19.22 16.32 -35.35
CA CYS A 11 -18.28 16.38 -34.23
C CYS A 11 -18.57 15.30 -33.17
N CYS A 12 -19.84 15.09 -32.81
CA CYS A 12 -20.20 14.10 -31.78
C CYS A 12 -19.94 12.64 -32.22
N LEU A 13 -20.08 12.34 -33.51
CA LEU A 13 -19.74 11.02 -34.06
C LEU A 13 -18.22 10.77 -34.11
N GLY A 14 -17.41 11.81 -34.29
CA GLY A 14 -15.95 11.71 -34.34
C GLY A 14 -15.26 11.34 -33.02
N GLN A 15 -15.98 11.36 -31.88
CA GLN A 15 -15.41 11.11 -30.55
C GLN A 15 -15.76 9.73 -29.95
N LEU A 16 -16.51 8.88 -30.68
CA LEU A 16 -16.87 7.52 -30.23
C LEU A 16 -16.01 6.39 -30.82
N CYS A 17 -15.31 6.66 -31.93
CA CYS A 17 -14.38 5.71 -32.56
C CYS A 17 -12.96 6.28 -32.67
N ALA A 18 -12.46 6.87 -31.59
CA ALA A 18 -11.02 6.97 -31.41
C ALA A 18 -10.48 5.54 -31.20
N ASP A 19 -9.70 5.04 -32.16
CA ASP A 19 -8.87 3.84 -31.97
C ASP A 19 -7.81 4.18 -30.92
N GLN A 20 -8.21 4.09 -29.65
CA GLN A 20 -7.41 4.44 -28.48
C GLN A 20 -6.47 3.26 -28.18
N SER A 21 -5.60 3.00 -29.15
CA SER A 21 -4.84 1.77 -29.38
C SER A 21 -4.49 1.06 -28.07
N LEU A 22 -5.29 0.04 -27.77
CA LEU A 22 -5.42 -0.47 -26.42
C LEU A 22 -4.10 -1.09 -25.96
N LYS A 23 -3.67 -0.69 -24.77
CA LYS A 23 -2.41 -1.10 -24.13
C LYS A 23 -2.68 -1.51 -22.68
N PRO A 24 -1.94 -2.47 -22.10
CA PRO A 24 -2.17 -2.88 -20.72
C PRO A 24 -1.97 -1.70 -19.77
N GLN A 25 -2.95 -1.50 -18.89
CA GLN A 25 -2.94 -0.43 -17.90
C GLN A 25 -2.66 -0.96 -16.49
N ILE A 26 -2.08 -0.10 -15.68
CA ILE A 26 -1.89 -0.36 -14.25
C ILE A 26 -3.24 -0.33 -13.52
N ALA A 27 -3.47 -1.29 -12.62
CA ALA A 27 -4.71 -1.37 -11.85
C ALA A 27 -5.01 -0.09 -11.06
N ALA A 28 -6.22 0.43 -11.23
CA ALA A 28 -6.68 1.66 -10.61
C ALA A 28 -6.46 1.65 -9.08
N PRO A 29 -6.14 2.79 -8.43
CA PRO A 29 -5.86 2.84 -6.99
C PRO A 29 -6.99 2.33 -6.09
N GLN A 30 -8.23 2.35 -6.58
CA GLN A 30 -9.42 1.78 -5.93
C GLN A 30 -9.36 0.24 -5.82
N LEU A 31 -8.73 -0.43 -6.80
CA LEU A 31 -8.65 -1.89 -6.91
C LEU A 31 -7.30 -2.43 -6.42
N ALA A 32 -6.22 -1.65 -6.57
CA ALA A 32 -4.87 -2.00 -6.14
C ALA A 32 -4.15 -0.79 -5.52
N SER A 33 -4.41 -0.54 -4.23
CA SER A 33 -3.64 0.46 -3.47
C SER A 33 -2.16 0.10 -3.41
N ASN A 34 -1.30 1.12 -3.45
CA ASN A 34 0.17 1.01 -3.44
C ASN A 34 0.80 0.21 -4.60
N ASN A 35 0.12 0.13 -5.74
CA ASN A 35 0.63 -0.40 -7.00
C ASN A 35 1.50 0.63 -7.75
N PRO A 36 2.62 0.27 -8.42
CA PRO A 36 3.38 -0.98 -8.29
C PRO A 36 3.97 -1.14 -6.89
N THR A 37 4.24 -2.37 -6.48
CA THR A 37 4.95 -2.68 -5.23
C THR A 37 6.47 -2.73 -5.47
N LEU A 38 7.23 -3.31 -4.53
CA LEU A 38 8.66 -3.57 -4.69
C LEU A 38 8.95 -4.62 -5.79
N THR A 39 8.10 -5.64 -5.90
CA THR A 39 8.33 -6.83 -6.74
C THR A 39 7.13 -7.23 -7.58
N THR A 40 5.99 -6.52 -7.50
CA THR A 40 4.77 -6.88 -8.22
C THR A 40 4.08 -5.69 -8.86
N VAL A 41 3.52 -5.88 -10.05
CA VAL A 41 2.62 -4.93 -10.73
C VAL A 41 1.25 -5.59 -10.84
N ALA A 42 0.19 -4.94 -10.38
CA ALA A 42 -1.17 -5.32 -10.74
C ALA A 42 -1.61 -4.58 -12.00
N LEU A 43 -2.08 -5.31 -13.00
CA LEU A 43 -2.60 -4.80 -14.27
C LEU A 43 -4.10 -5.06 -14.34
N GLU A 44 -4.83 -4.20 -15.03
CA GLU A 44 -6.24 -4.46 -15.36
C GLU A 44 -6.31 -5.46 -16.52
N LYS A 45 -7.20 -6.45 -16.40
CA LYS A 45 -7.42 -7.40 -17.49
C LYS A 45 -8.06 -6.73 -18.70
N PRO A 46 -7.84 -7.26 -19.91
CA PRO A 46 -8.29 -6.66 -21.16
C PRO A 46 -9.79 -6.88 -21.44
N PHE A 47 -10.67 -6.34 -20.59
CA PHE A 47 -12.12 -6.29 -20.86
C PHE A 47 -12.38 -5.47 -22.13
N CYS A 48 -13.26 -5.96 -23.00
CA CYS A 48 -13.71 -5.30 -24.24
C CYS A 48 -12.61 -5.01 -25.28
N MET A 49 -11.36 -5.38 -24.99
CA MET A 49 -10.15 -4.97 -25.72
C MET A 49 -9.90 -5.76 -27.00
N PHE A 50 -10.56 -6.91 -27.13
CA PHE A 50 -10.36 -7.88 -28.21
C PHE A 50 -11.66 -8.27 -28.91
N ASP A 51 -12.79 -7.63 -28.58
CA ASP A 51 -14.13 -8.09 -28.92
C ASP A 51 -14.39 -8.14 -30.44
N SER A 52 -13.74 -7.28 -31.22
CA SER A 52 -13.74 -7.31 -32.70
C SER A 52 -13.11 -8.56 -33.30
N SER A 53 -12.27 -9.26 -32.53
CA SER A 53 -11.43 -10.38 -32.94
C SER A 53 -11.95 -11.72 -32.40
N LEU A 54 -12.93 -11.70 -31.49
CA LEU A 54 -13.62 -12.87 -30.96
C LEU A 54 -14.71 -13.34 -31.94
N HIS A 55 -14.68 -14.63 -32.31
CA HIS A 55 -15.64 -15.23 -33.22
C HIS A 55 -16.50 -16.29 -32.49
N PRO A 56 -17.80 -16.45 -32.84
CA PRO A 56 -18.63 -17.52 -32.29
C PRO A 56 -18.04 -18.91 -32.53
N ASN A 57 -18.29 -19.84 -31.60
CA ASN A 57 -17.81 -21.23 -31.62
C ASN A 57 -16.27 -21.42 -31.64
N LYS A 58 -15.48 -20.36 -31.40
CA LYS A 58 -14.04 -20.44 -31.16
C LYS A 58 -13.69 -20.21 -29.69
N SER A 59 -12.65 -20.91 -29.22
CA SER A 59 -12.08 -20.72 -27.89
C SER A 59 -10.85 -19.82 -27.98
N TYR A 60 -10.68 -18.94 -27.00
CA TYR A 60 -9.59 -17.98 -26.96
C TYR A 60 -8.92 -17.92 -25.58
N ILE A 61 -7.60 -17.74 -25.60
CA ILE A 61 -6.77 -17.49 -24.41
C ILE A 61 -5.93 -16.24 -24.63
N ILE A 62 -5.53 -15.61 -23.53
CA ILE A 62 -4.69 -14.41 -23.53
C ILE A 62 -3.36 -14.76 -22.89
N TYR A 63 -2.27 -14.49 -23.59
CA TYR A 63 -0.93 -14.48 -23.02
C TYR A 63 -0.57 -13.06 -22.59
N LEU A 64 -0.01 -12.94 -21.39
CA LEU A 64 0.63 -11.72 -20.90
C LEU A 64 2.14 -11.86 -21.05
N TYR A 65 2.73 -10.99 -21.87
CA TYR A 65 4.17 -10.87 -22.03
C TYR A 65 4.73 -9.74 -21.16
N THR A 66 5.90 -9.98 -20.57
CA THR A 66 6.64 -8.99 -19.75
C THR A 66 8.06 -8.83 -20.29
N MET A 67 8.54 -7.60 -20.43
CA MET A 67 9.95 -7.29 -20.68
C MET A 67 10.42 -6.09 -19.86
N LYS A 68 11.73 -5.94 -19.64
CA LYS A 68 12.34 -4.73 -19.09
C LYS A 68 12.36 -3.64 -20.18
N GLU A 69 12.23 -2.37 -19.80
CA GLU A 69 12.32 -1.23 -20.73
C GLU A 69 13.67 -1.17 -21.48
N SER A 70 14.73 -1.76 -20.88
CA SER A 70 16.07 -1.85 -21.47
C SER A 70 16.24 -2.94 -22.53
N ALA A 71 15.20 -3.72 -22.85
CA ALA A 71 15.26 -4.71 -23.93
C ALA A 71 15.26 -4.02 -25.31
N SER A 72 15.84 -4.65 -26.33
CA SER A 72 15.95 -4.02 -27.65
C SER A 72 14.60 -3.90 -28.35
N ALA A 73 14.45 -2.90 -29.24
CA ALA A 73 13.23 -2.76 -30.05
C ALA A 73 12.98 -3.98 -30.96
N ILE A 74 14.05 -4.59 -31.49
CA ILE A 74 13.97 -5.85 -32.28
C ILE A 74 13.45 -6.99 -31.39
N SER A 75 13.87 -7.03 -30.13
CA SER A 75 13.41 -8.01 -29.15
C SER A 75 11.93 -7.83 -28.79
N SER A 76 11.28 -6.69 -29.07
CA SER A 76 9.92 -6.37 -28.59
C SER A 76 8.78 -7.10 -29.33
N LEU A 77 9.12 -7.97 -30.28
CA LEU A 77 8.19 -8.90 -30.92
C LEU A 77 7.77 -10.02 -29.97
N VAL A 78 6.52 -10.47 -30.09
CA VAL A 78 5.91 -11.53 -29.26
C VAL A 78 5.46 -12.74 -30.07
N THR A 79 5.72 -12.74 -31.38
CA THR A 79 5.43 -13.84 -32.30
C THR A 79 6.62 -14.17 -33.19
N ASP A 80 6.63 -15.38 -33.73
CA ASP A 80 7.52 -15.79 -34.81
C ASP A 80 6.99 -15.40 -36.21
N ASN A 81 7.73 -15.78 -37.26
CA ASN A 81 7.37 -15.54 -38.66
C ASN A 81 6.10 -16.28 -39.13
N SER A 82 5.57 -17.22 -38.34
CA SER A 82 4.33 -17.96 -38.60
C SER A 82 3.11 -17.41 -37.83
N SER A 83 3.26 -16.25 -37.17
CA SER A 83 2.27 -15.65 -36.27
C SER A 83 1.93 -16.53 -35.05
N LYS A 84 2.82 -17.46 -34.68
CA LYS A 84 2.73 -18.20 -33.42
C LYS A 84 3.40 -17.40 -32.29
N PRO A 85 2.91 -17.50 -31.04
CA PRO A 85 3.53 -16.85 -29.89
C PRO A 85 4.97 -17.32 -29.69
N LEU A 86 5.85 -16.43 -29.25
CA LEU A 86 7.15 -16.82 -28.71
C LEU A 86 6.94 -17.53 -27.37
N ASP A 87 7.37 -18.79 -27.26
CA ASP A 87 7.29 -19.56 -26.00
C ASP A 87 8.49 -19.27 -25.07
N SER A 88 8.91 -18.00 -25.04
CA SER A 88 10.08 -17.53 -24.30
C SER A 88 9.83 -17.52 -22.79
N THR A 89 10.71 -18.22 -22.07
CA THR A 89 10.67 -18.32 -20.60
C THR A 89 11.38 -17.16 -19.89
N PHE A 90 11.10 -17.00 -18.60
CA PHE A 90 11.79 -16.04 -17.73
C PHE A 90 13.32 -16.27 -17.73
N GLN A 91 13.75 -17.54 -17.67
CA GLN A 91 15.15 -17.95 -17.64
C GLN A 91 15.86 -17.60 -18.96
N GLN A 92 15.28 -17.99 -20.11
CA GLN A 92 15.86 -17.72 -21.44
C GLN A 92 16.01 -16.22 -21.77
N THR A 93 15.19 -15.36 -21.16
CA THR A 93 15.21 -13.91 -21.40
C THR A 93 16.04 -13.11 -20.38
N SER A 94 16.69 -13.77 -19.42
CA SER A 94 17.33 -13.13 -18.26
C SER A 94 16.37 -12.21 -17.50
N GLY A 95 15.17 -12.72 -17.23
CA GLY A 95 14.07 -12.02 -16.58
C GLY A 95 13.59 -10.80 -17.37
N GLY A 96 13.34 -10.98 -18.66
CA GLY A 96 12.85 -9.92 -19.55
C GLY A 96 13.90 -8.94 -20.06
N GLN A 97 15.20 -9.23 -19.91
CA GLN A 97 16.29 -8.33 -20.33
C GLN A 97 16.67 -8.46 -21.80
N LEU A 98 16.63 -9.68 -22.34
CA LEU A 98 17.00 -9.97 -23.73
C LEU A 98 15.80 -9.83 -24.69
N GLY A 99 14.59 -9.88 -24.15
CA GLY A 99 13.31 -9.83 -24.86
C GLY A 99 12.16 -10.21 -23.92
N PRO A 100 10.92 -10.28 -24.41
CA PRO A 100 9.75 -10.58 -23.61
C PRO A 100 9.67 -12.06 -23.27
N TYR A 101 9.23 -12.37 -22.05
CA TYR A 101 8.83 -13.71 -21.65
C TYR A 101 7.33 -13.79 -21.42
N LYS A 102 6.75 -14.97 -21.65
CA LYS A 102 5.38 -15.30 -21.30
C LYS A 102 5.28 -15.39 -19.77
N ALA A 103 4.64 -14.39 -19.15
CA ALA A 103 4.53 -14.25 -17.70
C ALA A 103 3.20 -14.79 -17.13
N ALA A 104 2.13 -14.80 -17.94
CA ALA A 104 0.86 -15.42 -17.57
C ALA A 104 0.05 -15.91 -18.77
N LEU A 105 -0.93 -16.77 -18.48
CA LEU A 105 -1.97 -17.25 -19.38
C LEU A 105 -3.31 -17.14 -18.62
N PHE A 106 -4.32 -16.52 -19.23
CA PHE A 106 -5.69 -16.51 -18.67
C PHE A 106 -6.77 -16.46 -19.76
N ASN A 107 -7.99 -16.84 -19.41
CA ASN A 107 -9.14 -16.81 -20.31
C ASN A 107 -9.56 -15.36 -20.63
N VAL A 108 -10.13 -15.13 -21.82
CA VAL A 108 -10.67 -13.81 -22.20
C VAL A 108 -11.74 -13.36 -21.19
N PRO A 109 -11.64 -12.15 -20.61
CA PRO A 109 -12.65 -11.62 -19.70
C PRO A 109 -13.92 -11.21 -20.46
N ASN A 110 -15.10 -11.51 -19.92
CA ASN A 110 -16.38 -11.21 -20.57
C ASN A 110 -16.72 -9.71 -20.47
N CYS A 111 -16.71 -9.00 -21.61
CA CYS A 111 -17.10 -7.58 -21.70
C CYS A 111 -18.59 -7.33 -21.35
N ALA A 112 -19.49 -8.23 -21.74
CA ALA A 112 -20.94 -8.04 -21.59
C ALA A 112 -21.45 -8.30 -20.17
N SER A 113 -20.67 -9.00 -19.32
CA SER A 113 -21.00 -9.24 -17.91
C SER A 113 -19.76 -9.10 -17.02
N PRO A 114 -19.25 -7.87 -16.82
CA PRO A 114 -18.13 -7.63 -15.93
C PRO A 114 -18.54 -7.92 -14.47
N PRO A 115 -17.62 -8.38 -13.60
CA PRO A 115 -17.94 -8.67 -12.21
C PRO A 115 -18.46 -7.44 -11.46
N LYS A 116 -19.35 -7.58 -10.48
CA LYS A 116 -19.90 -6.41 -9.81
C LYS A 116 -18.91 -5.82 -8.81
N LEU A 117 -18.37 -4.63 -9.11
CA LEU A 117 -17.49 -3.88 -8.20
C LEU A 117 -18.12 -3.61 -6.82
N ALA A 118 -19.45 -3.61 -6.71
CA ALA A 118 -20.16 -3.53 -5.43
C ALA A 118 -19.85 -4.70 -4.48
N ASP A 119 -19.54 -5.89 -5.02
CA ASP A 119 -19.21 -7.08 -4.22
C ASP A 119 -17.82 -6.98 -3.57
N VAL A 120 -17.01 -5.98 -3.94
CA VAL A 120 -15.75 -5.61 -3.25
C VAL A 120 -16.01 -5.01 -1.86
N GLY A 121 -17.27 -4.74 -1.49
CA GLY A 121 -17.66 -4.45 -0.11
C GLY A 121 -17.70 -5.68 0.81
N ASP A 122 -17.84 -6.89 0.26
CA ASP A 122 -17.85 -8.14 1.04
C ASP A 122 -16.43 -8.70 1.15
N VAL A 123 -15.81 -8.50 2.32
CA VAL A 123 -14.44 -8.93 2.65
C VAL A 123 -14.15 -10.39 2.27
N ASN A 124 -15.16 -11.27 2.35
CA ASN A 124 -15.02 -12.69 2.03
C ASN A 124 -14.89 -12.95 0.52
N LYS A 125 -15.37 -12.03 -0.33
CA LYS A 125 -15.39 -12.13 -1.80
C LYS A 125 -14.37 -11.24 -2.49
N VAL A 126 -13.85 -10.20 -1.82
CA VAL A 126 -12.87 -9.23 -2.38
C VAL A 126 -11.77 -9.91 -3.18
N SER A 127 -11.14 -10.96 -2.64
CA SER A 127 -10.03 -11.64 -3.31
C SER A 127 -10.44 -12.22 -4.67
N ASP A 128 -11.59 -12.87 -4.76
CA ASP A 128 -12.04 -13.55 -5.98
C ASP A 128 -12.68 -12.60 -6.99
N VAL A 129 -13.27 -11.49 -6.55
CA VAL A 129 -13.70 -10.38 -7.43
C VAL A 129 -12.48 -9.67 -8.03
N LEU A 130 -11.45 -9.37 -7.21
CA LEU A 130 -10.21 -8.76 -7.70
C LEU A 130 -9.43 -9.70 -8.63
N LYS A 131 -9.39 -11.02 -8.37
CA LYS A 131 -8.81 -12.02 -9.31
C LYS A 131 -9.52 -12.08 -10.66
N GLN A 132 -10.80 -11.72 -10.73
CA GLN A 132 -11.51 -11.62 -12.01
C GLN A 132 -11.08 -10.37 -12.77
N TYR A 133 -10.95 -9.23 -12.08
CA TYR A 133 -10.60 -7.94 -12.67
C TYR A 133 -9.12 -7.74 -13.03
N LEU A 134 -8.22 -8.22 -12.17
CA LEU A 134 -6.80 -7.90 -12.21
C LEU A 134 -5.96 -9.12 -12.54
N PHE A 135 -4.77 -8.88 -13.10
CA PHE A 135 -3.67 -9.84 -13.05
C PHE A 135 -2.49 -9.25 -12.27
N ARG A 136 -1.85 -10.03 -11.40
CA ARG A 136 -0.71 -9.59 -10.60
C ARG A 136 0.57 -10.22 -11.14
N VAL A 137 1.40 -9.43 -11.82
CA VAL A 137 2.73 -9.89 -12.25
C VAL A 137 3.67 -9.95 -11.05
N GLY A 138 4.39 -11.05 -10.92
CA GLY A 138 5.47 -11.23 -9.93
C GLY A 138 5.08 -11.83 -8.58
N ASP A 139 3.97 -12.58 -8.50
CA ASP A 139 3.51 -13.19 -7.24
C ASP A 139 3.86 -14.68 -7.06
N ASP A 140 4.41 -15.35 -8.07
CA ASP A 140 4.81 -16.77 -7.99
C ASP A 140 6.32 -16.94 -7.78
N GLY A 141 6.74 -17.14 -6.54
CA GLY A 141 8.13 -17.47 -6.22
C GLY A 141 8.55 -18.91 -6.56
N THR A 142 7.63 -19.83 -6.87
CA THR A 142 7.94 -21.27 -6.94
C THR A 142 8.78 -21.63 -8.16
N CYS A 143 8.48 -21.02 -9.31
CA CYS A 143 9.17 -21.26 -10.58
C CYS A 143 10.63 -20.76 -10.64
N LEU A 144 11.13 -20.13 -9.57
CA LEU A 144 12.55 -19.79 -9.40
C LEU A 144 13.37 -20.92 -8.75
N TYR A 145 12.71 -21.89 -8.10
CA TYR A 145 13.37 -22.91 -7.27
C TYR A 145 13.06 -24.35 -7.71
N ASP A 146 11.94 -24.59 -8.42
CA ASP A 146 11.65 -25.88 -9.03
C ASP A 146 12.30 -26.00 -10.43
N PRO A 147 13.31 -26.88 -10.63
CA PRO A 147 13.94 -27.07 -11.94
C PRO A 147 13.05 -27.84 -12.94
N ASN A 148 11.92 -28.40 -12.50
CA ASN A 148 10.97 -29.13 -13.35
C ASN A 148 9.66 -28.34 -13.58
N PHE A 149 9.64 -27.03 -13.33
CA PHE A 149 8.43 -26.23 -13.41
C PHE A 149 7.87 -26.16 -14.85
N LEU A 150 6.79 -26.90 -15.11
CA LEU A 150 6.19 -27.03 -16.46
C LEU A 150 5.18 -25.92 -16.81
N ALA A 151 4.88 -25.01 -15.89
CA ALA A 151 3.85 -23.98 -16.06
C ALA A 151 4.44 -22.62 -16.49
N VAL A 152 3.57 -21.60 -16.60
CA VAL A 152 4.00 -20.23 -16.94
C VAL A 152 4.56 -19.54 -15.69
N CYS A 153 5.84 -19.18 -15.72
CA CYS A 153 6.55 -18.62 -14.57
C CYS A 153 6.24 -17.12 -14.39
N ASN A 154 5.70 -16.74 -13.22
CA ASN A 154 5.33 -15.37 -12.86
C ASN A 154 6.17 -14.79 -11.68
N PRO A 155 7.51 -14.75 -11.79
CA PRO A 155 8.38 -14.57 -10.64
C PRO A 155 8.52 -13.12 -10.19
N PRO A 156 8.80 -12.87 -8.89
CA PRO A 156 9.04 -11.56 -8.32
C PRO A 156 9.90 -10.65 -9.20
N LEU A 157 9.31 -9.53 -9.65
CA LEU A 157 9.98 -8.54 -10.48
C LEU A 157 11.13 -7.88 -9.72
N ALA A 158 12.19 -7.50 -10.44
CA ALA A 158 13.31 -6.80 -9.83
C ALA A 158 12.88 -5.42 -9.30
N PRO A 159 13.41 -4.98 -8.14
CA PRO A 159 13.09 -3.68 -7.57
C PRO A 159 13.74 -2.52 -8.36
N ASP A 160 13.19 -1.32 -8.21
CA ASP A 160 13.67 -0.09 -8.87
C ASP A 160 13.85 -0.20 -10.41
N THR A 161 13.11 -1.12 -11.04
CA THR A 161 13.28 -1.55 -12.44
C THR A 161 12.02 -1.24 -13.25
N THR A 162 12.19 -0.77 -14.48
CA THR A 162 11.09 -0.43 -15.38
C THR A 162 10.77 -1.58 -16.33
N TYR A 163 9.49 -1.93 -16.42
CA TYR A 163 8.95 -3.01 -17.25
C TYR A 163 7.88 -2.51 -18.21
N ARG A 164 7.67 -3.24 -19.31
CA ARG A 164 6.52 -3.11 -20.21
C ARG A 164 5.76 -4.43 -20.27
N PHE A 165 4.47 -4.31 -20.55
CA PHE A 165 3.52 -5.42 -20.61
C PHE A 165 2.76 -5.42 -21.93
N LYS A 166 2.37 -6.60 -22.43
CA LYS A 166 1.57 -6.76 -23.64
C LYS A 166 0.59 -7.92 -23.49
N TYR A 167 -0.65 -7.74 -23.92
CA TYR A 167 -1.60 -8.85 -24.06
C TYR A 167 -1.64 -9.32 -25.51
N VAL A 168 -1.68 -10.63 -25.70
CA VAL A 168 -1.77 -11.30 -27.00
C VAL A 168 -2.97 -12.24 -26.96
N LEU A 169 -3.88 -12.11 -27.91
CA LEU A 169 -5.04 -12.98 -28.08
C LEU A 169 -4.67 -14.16 -28.98
N LEU A 170 -4.96 -15.38 -28.54
CA LEU A 170 -4.70 -16.60 -29.29
C LEU A 170 -5.97 -17.44 -29.42
N ASP A 171 -6.12 -18.06 -30.59
CA ASP A 171 -7.06 -19.15 -30.78
C ASP A 171 -6.54 -20.40 -30.06
N SER A 172 -7.33 -20.95 -29.13
CA SER A 172 -6.92 -22.09 -28.30
C SER A 172 -6.76 -23.40 -29.08
N THR A 173 -7.32 -23.50 -30.29
CA THR A 173 -7.29 -24.71 -31.14
C THR A 173 -6.14 -24.66 -32.15
N GLU A 174 -5.82 -23.49 -32.68
CA GLU A 174 -4.76 -23.29 -33.69
C GLU A 174 -3.41 -22.92 -33.07
N GLY A 175 -3.41 -22.31 -31.88
CA GLY A 175 -2.19 -21.78 -31.24
C GLY A 175 -1.59 -20.57 -31.97
N ILE A 176 -2.38 -19.90 -32.81
CA ILE A 176 -1.98 -18.76 -33.64
C ILE A 176 -2.49 -17.47 -32.99
N MET A 177 -1.67 -16.41 -33.00
CA MET A 177 -2.09 -15.07 -32.60
C MET A 177 -3.20 -14.58 -33.52
N LYS A 178 -4.31 -14.13 -32.94
CA LYS A 178 -5.41 -13.48 -33.67
C LYS A 178 -5.39 -11.96 -33.49
N ASP A 179 -4.90 -11.47 -32.36
CA ASP A 179 -4.83 -10.04 -32.04
C ASP A 179 -3.75 -9.75 -30.97
N GLN A 180 -3.34 -8.50 -30.81
CA GLN A 180 -2.38 -8.06 -29.80
C GLN A 180 -2.52 -6.57 -29.45
N THR A 181 -2.28 -6.23 -28.19
CA THR A 181 -2.23 -4.83 -27.73
C THR A 181 -1.00 -4.10 -28.23
N LEU A 182 -0.95 -2.78 -28.05
CA LEU A 182 0.34 -2.10 -27.90
C LEU A 182 1.05 -2.56 -26.63
N TRP A 183 2.36 -2.29 -26.56
CA TRP A 183 3.09 -2.33 -25.30
C TRP A 183 2.55 -1.25 -24.34
N SER A 184 2.46 -1.57 -23.05
CA SER A 184 2.11 -0.61 -22.00
C SER A 184 3.04 0.60 -21.99
N ASP A 185 2.64 1.64 -21.26
CA ASP A 185 3.61 2.65 -20.82
C ASP A 185 4.66 2.01 -19.90
N PRO A 186 5.86 2.62 -19.74
CA PRO A 186 6.91 2.07 -18.88
C PRO A 186 6.51 2.10 -17.39
N ILE A 187 6.24 0.95 -16.80
CA ILE A 187 5.83 0.83 -15.39
C ILE A 187 7.04 0.47 -14.53
N LYS A 188 7.35 1.31 -13.54
CA LYS A 188 8.53 1.13 -12.66
C LYS A 188 8.17 0.56 -11.29
N THR A 189 8.83 -0.53 -10.89
CA THR A 189 8.72 -1.09 -9.54
C THR A 189 9.31 -0.12 -8.49
N ARG A 190 8.80 -0.16 -7.26
CA ARG A 190 9.30 0.70 -6.18
C ARG A 190 10.75 0.35 -5.83
N LYS A 191 11.47 1.32 -5.27
CA LYS A 191 12.83 1.13 -4.73
C LYS A 191 12.75 0.70 -3.27
N VAL A 192 13.68 -0.17 -2.82
CA VAL A 192 13.87 -0.45 -1.39
C VAL A 192 14.25 0.85 -0.67
N LYS A 193 13.42 1.30 0.28
CA LYS A 193 13.86 2.26 1.30
C LYS A 193 14.57 1.47 2.39
N LEU A 194 15.89 1.60 2.51
CA LEU A 194 16.67 0.85 3.50
C LEU A 194 16.07 1.03 4.91
N PRO A 195 15.99 -0.01 5.75
CA PRO A 195 15.44 0.09 7.10
C PRO A 195 16.08 1.20 7.95
N LEU A 196 17.40 1.37 7.82
CA LEU A 196 18.20 2.44 8.45
C LEU A 196 17.79 3.88 8.05
N LYS A 197 16.91 4.03 7.05
CA LYS A 197 16.35 5.31 6.58
C LYS A 197 14.82 5.36 6.70
N ILE A 198 14.21 4.38 7.36
CA ILE A 198 12.83 4.46 7.83
C ILE A 198 12.90 5.08 9.23
N ASP A 199 12.43 6.33 9.36
CA ASP A 199 12.17 6.90 10.67
C ASP A 199 11.01 6.08 11.29
N THR A 200 11.35 5.30 12.31
CA THR A 200 10.44 4.42 13.05
C THR A 200 10.03 5.04 14.38
N TRP A 201 10.46 6.27 14.68
CA TRP A 201 10.29 6.88 15.99
C TRP A 201 8.89 7.48 16.19
N PRO A 202 8.05 6.97 17.12
CA PRO A 202 6.70 7.49 17.30
C PRO A 202 6.65 8.87 17.98
N GLY A 203 7.75 9.29 18.60
CA GLY A 203 7.73 10.22 19.73
C GLY A 203 7.97 11.71 19.46
N ARG A 204 8.07 12.18 18.20
CA ARG A 204 8.62 13.53 17.92
C ARG A 204 7.69 14.74 18.19
N ARG A 205 6.46 14.53 18.70
CA ARG A 205 5.51 15.64 19.02
C ARG A 205 4.60 15.45 20.24
N SER A 206 4.51 14.27 20.85
CA SER A 206 3.50 13.96 21.88
C SER A 206 4.05 13.67 23.28
N GLY A 207 5.19 12.98 23.39
CA GLY A 207 5.74 12.52 24.67
C GLY A 207 5.96 13.63 25.69
N ASP A 208 6.83 14.58 25.39
CA ASP A 208 7.19 15.69 26.28
C ASP A 208 5.96 16.53 26.66
N MET A 209 5.00 16.71 25.74
CA MET A 209 3.78 17.46 25.99
C MET A 209 2.87 16.76 27.03
N ILE A 210 2.77 15.42 26.97
CA ILE A 210 2.04 14.63 27.97
C ILE A 210 2.76 14.69 29.33
N VAL A 211 4.09 14.58 29.35
CA VAL A 211 4.87 14.68 30.60
C VAL A 211 4.69 16.06 31.24
N ILE A 212 4.90 17.15 30.49
CA ILE A 212 4.78 18.53 31.00
C ILE A 212 3.36 18.82 31.50
N THR A 213 2.32 18.42 30.75
CA THR A 213 0.93 18.64 31.17
C THR A 213 0.55 17.83 32.42
N SER A 214 1.06 16.60 32.57
CA SER A 214 0.85 15.80 33.78
C SER A 214 1.48 16.42 35.03
N ILE A 215 2.73 16.89 34.92
CA ILE A 215 3.45 17.55 36.03
C ILE A 215 2.74 18.86 36.42
N LEU A 216 2.38 19.69 35.44
CA LEU A 216 1.71 20.97 35.68
C LEU A 216 0.33 20.76 36.34
N SER A 217 -0.42 19.74 35.92
CA SER A 217 -1.71 19.38 36.53
C SER A 217 -1.59 19.00 38.01
N VAL A 218 -0.61 18.15 38.34
CA VAL A 218 -0.34 17.74 39.74
C VAL A 218 0.09 18.94 40.60
N LEU A 219 0.97 19.80 40.08
CA LEU A 219 1.42 21.00 40.80
C LEU A 219 0.27 21.97 41.07
N VAL A 220 -0.60 22.23 40.09
CA VAL A 220 -1.79 23.08 40.27
C VAL A 220 -2.76 22.48 41.30
N PHE A 221 -2.98 21.16 41.27
CA PHE A 221 -3.82 20.49 42.27
C PHE A 221 -3.26 20.64 43.70
N LEU A 222 -1.95 20.44 43.89
CA LEU A 222 -1.30 20.61 45.20
C LEU A 222 -1.34 22.06 45.70
N LEU A 223 -1.17 23.04 44.82
CA LEU A 223 -1.29 24.47 45.16
C LEU A 223 -2.72 24.84 45.57
N LEU A 224 -3.74 24.33 44.86
CA LEU A 224 -5.15 24.55 45.22
C LEU A 224 -5.51 23.87 46.56
N ALA A 225 -5.04 22.65 46.79
CA ALA A 225 -5.25 21.96 48.07
C ALA A 225 -4.57 22.71 49.24
N GLY A 226 -3.34 23.19 49.06
CA GLY A 226 -2.63 24.00 50.06
C GLY A 226 -3.30 25.35 50.34
N PHE A 227 -3.84 26.00 49.30
CA PHE A 227 -4.61 27.25 49.46
C PHE A 227 -5.95 27.04 50.18
N LEU A 228 -6.68 25.96 49.85
CA LEU A 228 -7.91 25.60 50.58
C LEU A 228 -7.62 25.27 52.05
N ALA A 229 -6.51 24.58 52.33
CA ALA A 229 -6.07 24.28 53.70
C ALA A 229 -5.70 25.55 54.48
N SER A 230 -4.99 26.51 53.87
CA SER A 230 -4.62 27.76 54.55
C SER A 230 -5.82 28.68 54.78
N VAL A 231 -6.74 28.80 53.82
CA VAL A 231 -8.00 29.53 54.00
C VAL A 231 -8.87 28.88 55.08
N SER A 232 -9.02 27.55 55.07
CA SER A 232 -9.77 26.83 56.11
C SER A 232 -9.15 27.02 57.51
N SER A 233 -7.82 26.99 57.60
CA SER A 233 -7.08 27.23 58.85
C SER A 233 -7.23 28.67 59.35
N ALA A 234 -7.28 29.66 58.45
CA ALA A 234 -7.50 31.06 58.80
C ALA A 234 -8.94 31.32 59.27
N VAL A 235 -9.93 30.67 58.66
CA VAL A 235 -11.35 30.73 59.10
C VAL A 235 -11.51 30.05 60.46
N MET A 236 -11.09 28.79 60.61
CA MET A 236 -11.20 28.05 61.89
C MET A 236 -10.37 28.71 63.02
N GLY A 237 -9.22 29.29 62.69
CA GLY A 237 -8.42 30.08 63.63
C GLY A 237 -9.10 31.36 64.13
N SER A 238 -10.11 31.86 63.39
CA SER A 238 -10.89 33.04 63.79
C SER A 238 -11.97 32.72 64.84
N GLU A 239 -12.40 31.46 64.98
CA GLU A 239 -13.36 31.02 66.01
C GLU A 239 -12.69 30.55 67.31
N GLY A 240 -11.36 30.35 67.29
CA GLY A 240 -10.60 29.79 68.42
C GLY A 240 -10.06 30.79 69.46
N SER A 241 -10.39 32.08 69.38
CA SER A 241 -9.74 33.13 70.20
C SER A 241 -10.66 33.72 71.28
N SER A 242 -10.88 32.98 72.37
CA SER A 242 -11.41 33.53 73.63
C SER A 242 -11.06 32.65 74.83
N ALA A 243 -10.23 33.21 75.73
CA ALA A 243 -9.79 32.65 77.02
C ALA A 243 -8.91 31.37 76.96
N GLU A 244 -7.96 31.13 77.88
CA GLU A 244 -7.46 31.98 78.98
C GLU A 244 -5.92 31.92 79.07
N THR A 245 -5.27 33.09 79.16
CA THR A 245 -3.81 33.19 79.38
C THR A 245 -3.55 33.50 80.85
N ARG A 246 -2.90 32.59 81.60
CA ARG A 246 -2.50 32.87 82.99
C ARG A 246 -1.18 32.20 83.40
N SER A 247 -0.11 33.00 83.31
CA SER A 247 0.96 33.25 84.29
C SER A 247 1.26 32.18 85.37
N VAL A 248 2.53 31.91 85.76
CA VAL A 248 3.70 32.82 85.78
C VAL A 248 5.03 32.05 85.88
N SER A 249 6.15 32.72 85.61
CA SER A 249 7.52 32.16 85.71
C SER A 249 8.12 32.21 87.12
N GLN A 250 9.02 31.28 87.45
CA GLN A 250 10.22 31.61 88.25
C GLN A 250 11.38 30.64 88.00
N THR A 251 12.61 31.11 88.23
CA THR A 251 13.87 30.46 87.82
C THR A 251 14.90 30.54 88.96
N THR A 252 15.90 29.65 88.96
CA THR A 252 17.07 29.59 89.90
C THR A 252 16.74 29.23 91.37
N GLN A 253 17.65 28.63 92.15
CA GLN A 253 19.11 28.44 91.98
C GLN A 253 19.61 27.01 92.33
N GLN A 254 20.94 26.83 92.37
CA GLN A 254 21.70 25.57 92.32
C GLN A 254 22.33 25.19 93.67
N SER A 255 22.49 23.88 93.95
CA SER A 255 23.47 23.36 94.92
C SER A 255 23.87 21.88 94.67
N GLU A 256 25.02 21.50 95.24
CA GLU A 256 25.83 20.27 95.10
C GLU A 256 26.48 20.03 96.51
N PRO A 257 27.02 18.85 96.97
CA PRO A 257 27.56 17.68 96.27
C PRO A 257 27.12 16.25 96.71
N ARG A 258 27.72 15.29 95.99
CA ARG A 258 27.80 13.83 96.12
C ARG A 258 28.60 13.34 97.37
N PRO A 259 28.55 12.02 97.69
CA PRO A 259 29.78 11.32 98.09
C PRO A 259 30.09 10.01 97.29
N GLN A 260 31.24 9.42 97.63
CA GLN A 260 32.00 8.32 96.99
C GLN A 260 31.33 6.92 97.02
N LEU A 261 31.86 5.80 96.49
CA LEU A 261 33.20 5.32 96.01
C LEU A 261 33.02 4.69 94.59
N SER A 262 33.96 4.04 93.85
CA SER A 262 35.35 3.58 94.04
C SER A 262 36.16 3.78 92.72
N SER A 263 37.49 3.66 92.68
CA SER A 263 38.34 2.46 92.43
C SER A 263 37.93 1.60 91.22
N GLU A 264 38.82 1.24 90.30
CA GLU A 264 40.30 1.33 90.28
C GLU A 264 40.82 2.29 89.19
#